data_AF-A0A3B1D4J4-F1
#
_entry.id   AF-A0A3B1D4J4-F1
#
_cell.length_a   1.000
_cell.length_b   1.000
_cell.length_c   1.000
_cell.angle_alpha   90.00
_cell.angle_beta   90.00
_cell.angle_gamma   90.00
#
_symmetry.space_group_name_H-M   'P 1'
#
loop_
_entity.id
_entity.type
_entity.pdbx_description
1 polymer ?
#
loop_
_entity_poly.entity_id
_entity_poly.type
_entity_poly.pdbx_seq_one_letter_code
_entity_poly.pdbx_strand_id
1 'polypeptide(L)'
;MSRRFCLVASTFLLLVNVNSLQAADKQQSRPNILWITSEDNGPHLGCYGDTYAQTPHIDGLAKKGVIYLNCWSTAPVCAPARTTLITGMYPPSLGAEHMRTMINLPKGIQMYPQYLRKAGYYCTNNSKTDYNLVEPGQVWNASSRKAHWKNRKPGQPFFAIFNHTISHESKIRNKPHTLIHDPAKVRVPAYHPDTPEVRHDWAQYYDRITEMDAKVGRNLKELADAGLTDETIIFYYGDHGSGMPRS
;
A
#
# COMPACT_ATOMS: atom_id res chain seq x y z
N MET A 1 41.45 19.42 -82.22
CA MET A 1 40.32 20.19 -81.64
C MET A 1 39.23 19.21 -81.19
N SER A 2 38.76 19.39 -79.94
CA SER A 2 37.55 18.81 -79.34
C SER A 2 37.51 17.30 -79.06
N ARG A 3 37.94 16.89 -77.86
CA ARG A 3 37.48 15.66 -77.19
C ARG A 3 36.39 16.04 -76.19
N ARG A 4 35.19 15.49 -76.41
CA ARG A 4 34.01 15.62 -75.53
C ARG A 4 34.19 14.68 -74.33
N PHE A 5 34.13 15.23 -73.11
CA PHE A 5 34.01 14.46 -71.87
C PHE A 5 32.53 14.37 -71.49
N CYS A 6 31.97 13.16 -71.50
CA CYS A 6 30.69 12.85 -70.86
C CYS A 6 30.96 12.59 -69.36
N LEU A 7 30.45 13.45 -68.48
CA LEU A 7 30.32 13.13 -67.06
C LEU A 7 29.00 12.39 -66.84
N VAL A 8 29.08 11.13 -66.43
CA VAL A 8 27.96 10.38 -65.84
C VAL A 8 27.96 10.67 -64.36
N ALA A 9 27.00 11.46 -63.88
CA ALA A 9 26.78 11.68 -62.45
C ALA A 9 25.89 10.53 -61.93
N SER A 10 26.48 9.62 -61.16
CA SER A 10 25.78 8.55 -60.46
C SER A 10 25.06 9.13 -59.23
N THR A 11 23.73 9.24 -59.30
CA THR A 11 22.89 9.64 -58.17
C THR A 11 22.72 8.45 -57.22
N PHE A 12 23.43 8.45 -56.09
CA PHE A 12 23.20 7.51 -55.00
C PHE A 12 21.95 7.96 -54.21
N LEU A 13 20.83 7.26 -54.37
CA LEU A 13 19.65 7.44 -53.52
C LEU A 13 19.95 6.83 -52.14
N LEU A 14 20.20 7.66 -51.12
CA LEU A 14 20.14 7.23 -49.73
C LEU A 14 18.67 6.98 -49.35
N LEU A 15 18.29 5.70 -49.31
CA LEU A 15 17.08 5.26 -48.62
C LEU A 15 17.28 5.44 -47.11
N VAL A 16 16.96 6.62 -46.60
CA VAL A 16 16.78 6.82 -45.17
C VAL A 16 15.52 6.05 -44.78
N ASN A 17 15.71 4.85 -44.23
CA ASN A 17 14.66 4.12 -43.54
C ASN A 17 14.24 4.93 -42.32
N VAL A 18 13.25 5.81 -42.51
CA VAL A 18 12.49 6.42 -41.42
C VAL A 18 11.55 5.34 -40.87
N ASN A 19 12.13 4.29 -40.27
CA ASN A 19 11.42 3.54 -39.23
C ASN A 19 11.48 4.42 -37.99
N SER A 20 10.70 5.50 -38.03
CA SER A 20 10.35 6.30 -36.87
C SER A 20 9.96 5.34 -35.77
N LEU A 21 10.72 5.40 -34.68
CA LEU A 21 10.45 4.82 -33.37
C LEU A 21 9.00 5.12 -32.96
N GLN A 22 8.06 4.27 -33.37
CA GLN A 22 6.78 4.14 -32.69
C GLN A 22 6.99 3.24 -31.47
N ALA A 23 7.81 3.71 -30.53
CA ALA A 23 7.55 3.44 -29.13
C ALA A 23 6.38 4.35 -28.73
N ALA A 24 5.19 4.07 -29.27
CA ALA A 24 3.98 4.52 -28.62
C ALA A 24 3.96 3.76 -27.29
N ASP A 25 4.30 4.44 -26.20
CA ASP A 25 4.04 3.94 -24.85
C ASP A 25 2.59 3.48 -24.86
N LYS A 26 2.40 2.17 -24.78
CA LYS A 26 1.08 1.55 -24.76
C LYS A 26 0.54 1.80 -23.36
N GLN A 27 0.16 3.06 -23.10
CA GLN A 27 -0.39 3.48 -21.82
C GLN A 27 -1.44 2.46 -21.41
N GLN A 28 -1.21 1.78 -20.28
CA GLN A 28 -2.10 0.70 -19.89
C GLN A 28 -3.52 1.24 -19.80
N SER A 29 -4.47 0.63 -20.52
CA SER A 29 -5.86 1.12 -20.59
C SER A 29 -6.53 1.27 -19.22
N ARG A 30 -5.97 0.62 -18.19
CA ARG A 30 -6.33 0.74 -16.78
C ARG A 30 -5.07 0.79 -15.92
N PRO A 31 -4.99 1.70 -14.93
CA PRO A 31 -3.85 1.75 -14.03
C PRO A 31 -3.81 0.51 -13.13
N ASN A 32 -2.62 0.18 -12.65
CA ASN A 32 -2.47 -0.73 -11.52
C ASN A 32 -2.90 -0.05 -10.22
N ILE A 33 -3.19 -0.84 -9.20
CA ILE A 33 -3.56 -0.35 -7.88
C ILE A 33 -2.72 -1.08 -6.84
N LEU A 34 -1.99 -0.32 -6.03
CA LEU A 34 -1.17 -0.82 -4.94
C LEU A 34 -1.71 -0.25 -3.63
N TRP A 35 -2.17 -1.12 -2.74
CA TRP A 35 -2.49 -0.79 -1.36
C TRP A 35 -1.35 -1.27 -0.47
N ILE A 36 -0.85 -0.39 0.37
CA ILE A 36 0.12 -0.70 1.40
C ILE A 36 -0.52 -0.36 2.73
N THR A 37 -0.71 -1.35 3.59
CA THR A 37 -1.36 -1.16 4.88
C THR A 37 -0.39 -1.44 6.00
N SER A 38 -0.56 -0.71 7.10
CA SER A 38 0.11 -1.01 8.37
C SER A 38 -0.94 -1.26 9.43
N GLU A 39 -0.74 -2.28 10.24
CA GLU A 39 -1.63 -2.58 11.37
C GLU A 39 -1.39 -1.62 12.52
N ASP A 40 -2.47 -1.25 13.20
CA ASP A 40 -2.44 -0.47 14.45
C ASP A 40 -1.65 0.83 14.28
N ASN A 41 -2.01 1.62 13.27
CA ASN A 41 -1.27 2.82 12.91
C ASN A 41 -2.16 4.05 12.76
N GLY A 42 -1.84 5.06 13.58
CA GLY A 42 -2.47 6.38 13.55
C GLY A 42 -1.65 7.41 12.75
N PRO A 43 -1.83 8.71 13.03
CA PRO A 43 -1.15 9.79 12.31
C PRO A 43 0.30 10.04 12.79
N HIS A 44 0.96 9.05 13.40
CA HIS A 44 2.32 9.17 13.96
C HIS A 44 3.38 9.06 12.86
N LEU A 45 3.31 9.96 11.88
CA LEU A 45 4.14 9.97 10.66
C LEU A 45 4.57 11.41 10.36
N GLY A 46 5.75 11.58 9.77
CA GLY A 46 6.32 12.90 9.46
C GLY A 46 5.43 13.75 8.57
N CYS A 47 4.75 13.14 7.59
CA CYS A 47 3.81 13.81 6.69
C CYS A 47 2.55 14.39 7.37
N TYR A 48 2.25 14.01 8.62
CA TYR A 48 1.20 14.62 9.44
C TYR A 48 1.75 15.68 10.42
N GLY A 49 3.03 16.06 10.29
CA GLY A 49 3.68 17.08 11.13
C GLY A 49 4.33 16.53 12.40
N ASP A 50 4.44 15.21 12.53
CA ASP A 50 5.09 14.58 13.68
C ASP A 50 6.62 14.60 13.53
N THR A 51 7.29 15.50 14.26
CA THR A 51 8.75 15.65 14.20
C THR A 51 9.53 14.55 14.93
N TYR A 52 8.85 13.70 15.70
CA TYR A 52 9.47 12.55 16.36
C TYR A 52 9.48 11.32 15.45
N ALA A 53 8.61 11.27 14.44
CA ALA A 53 8.53 10.18 13.48
C ALA A 53 9.70 10.17 12.48
N GLN A 54 10.25 8.97 12.22
CA GLN A 54 11.23 8.74 11.16
C GLN A 54 10.60 7.90 10.04
N THR A 55 9.87 8.57 9.13
CA THR A 55 9.11 7.92 8.04
C THR A 55 9.42 8.45 6.65
N PRO A 56 10.70 8.50 6.23
CA PRO A 56 11.10 9.15 4.97
C PRO A 56 10.43 8.56 3.72
N HIS A 57 10.06 7.27 3.71
CA HIS A 57 9.45 6.65 2.54
C HIS A 57 7.97 7.05 2.38
N ILE A 58 7.19 6.99 3.46
CA ILE A 58 5.79 7.45 3.46
C ILE A 58 5.74 8.97 3.27
N ASP A 59 6.65 9.72 3.88
CA ASP A 59 6.74 11.18 3.69
C ASP A 59 7.08 11.52 2.23
N GLY A 60 7.97 10.74 1.60
CA GLY A 60 8.29 10.85 0.19
C GLY A 60 7.11 10.53 -0.73
N LEU A 61 6.30 9.52 -0.38
CA LEU A 61 5.05 9.21 -1.09
C LEU A 61 4.05 10.36 -0.95
N ALA A 62 3.88 10.89 0.25
CA ALA A 62 2.94 11.96 0.55
C ALA A 62 3.23 13.25 -0.24
N LYS A 63 4.51 13.58 -0.48
CA LYS A 63 4.93 14.71 -1.33
C LYS A 63 4.50 14.60 -2.80
N LYS A 64 4.14 13.41 -3.27
CA LYS A 64 3.75 13.12 -4.66
C LYS A 64 2.24 12.88 -4.83
N GLY A 65 1.46 13.00 -3.75
CA GLY A 65 0.06 12.62 -3.74
C GLY A 65 -0.81 13.54 -2.91
N VAL A 66 -1.96 13.01 -2.48
CA VAL A 66 -2.94 13.71 -1.65
C VAL A 66 -2.93 13.09 -0.26
N ILE A 67 -2.91 13.93 0.78
CA ILE A 67 -3.01 13.52 2.18
C ILE A 67 -4.43 13.82 2.66
N TYR A 68 -5.09 12.82 3.24
CA TYR A 68 -6.37 13.01 3.92
C TYR A 68 -6.11 13.30 5.39
N LEU A 69 -6.25 14.56 5.80
CA LEU A 69 -6.06 14.99 7.19
C LEU A 69 -7.17 14.49 8.13
N ASN A 70 -8.32 14.15 7.56
CA ASN A 70 -9.54 13.78 8.26
C ASN A 70 -10.06 12.46 7.67
N CYS A 71 -9.49 11.35 8.14
CA CYS A 71 -9.87 10.00 7.74
C CYS A 71 -9.91 9.09 8.97
N TRP A 72 -11.05 8.42 9.19
CA TRP A 72 -11.27 7.59 10.38
C TRP A 72 -11.62 6.17 9.99
N SER A 73 -11.09 5.23 10.77
CA SER A 73 -11.59 3.86 10.73
C SER A 73 -13.00 3.80 11.29
N THR A 74 -13.83 2.92 10.73
CA THR A 74 -15.20 2.69 11.20
C THR A 74 -15.27 1.88 12.48
N ALA A 75 -14.16 1.26 12.89
CA ALA A 75 -14.04 0.55 14.14
C ALA A 75 -12.60 0.60 14.66
N PRO A 76 -12.37 0.75 15.97
CA PRO A 76 -11.03 0.82 16.55
C PRO A 76 -10.41 -0.57 16.78
N VAL A 77 -10.67 -1.54 15.89
CA VAL A 77 -10.20 -2.92 16.03
C VAL A 77 -10.18 -3.65 14.67
N CYS A 78 -9.17 -4.53 14.50
CA CYS A 78 -8.79 -5.16 13.24
C CYS A 78 -9.96 -5.69 12.40
N ALA A 79 -10.67 -6.73 12.86
CA ALA A 79 -11.59 -7.47 12.00
C ALA A 79 -12.84 -6.69 11.56
N PRO A 80 -13.50 -5.92 12.45
CA PRO A 80 -14.58 -5.00 12.05
C PRO A 80 -14.11 -3.93 11.06
N ALA A 81 -12.95 -3.30 11.28
CA ALA A 81 -12.40 -2.30 10.36
C ALA A 81 -12.10 -2.90 8.98
N ARG A 82 -11.46 -4.07 8.95
CA ARG A 82 -11.12 -4.80 7.72
C ARG A 82 -12.36 -5.34 7.00
N THR A 83 -13.41 -5.72 7.73
CA THR A 83 -14.72 -6.04 7.15
C THR A 83 -15.31 -4.83 6.43
N THR A 84 -15.18 -3.62 6.98
CA THR A 84 -15.62 -2.41 6.28
C THR A 84 -14.81 -2.20 5.00
N LEU A 85 -13.48 -2.28 5.09
CA LEU A 85 -12.60 -2.10 3.93
C LEU A 85 -12.90 -3.10 2.81
N ILE A 86 -13.14 -4.37 3.14
CA ILE A 86 -13.34 -5.42 2.13
C ILE A 86 -14.73 -5.37 1.49
N THR A 87 -15.76 -4.86 2.19
CA THR A 87 -17.16 -4.87 1.72
C THR A 87 -17.74 -3.49 1.35
N GLY A 88 -17.17 -2.40 1.85
CA GLY A 88 -17.76 -1.07 1.80
C GLY A 88 -18.93 -0.84 2.75
N MET A 89 -19.18 -1.75 3.71
CA MET A 89 -20.32 -1.71 4.62
C MET A 89 -19.88 -1.47 6.07
N TYR A 90 -20.67 -0.70 6.83
CA TYR A 90 -20.42 -0.54 8.26
C TYR A 90 -20.62 -1.86 9.02
N PRO A 91 -19.79 -2.19 10.04
CA PRO A 91 -19.91 -3.44 10.78
C PRO A 91 -21.28 -3.63 11.47
N PRO A 92 -21.92 -2.59 12.06
CA PRO A 92 -23.27 -2.69 12.61
C PRO A 92 -24.33 -3.09 11.57
N SER A 93 -24.20 -2.64 10.32
CA SER A 93 -25.13 -3.00 9.24
C SER A 93 -25.06 -4.48 8.86
N LEU A 94 -23.96 -5.14 9.21
CA LEU A 94 -23.72 -6.55 8.91
C LEU A 94 -23.90 -7.45 10.15
N GLY A 95 -23.88 -6.89 11.36
CA GLY A 95 -23.72 -7.67 12.60
C GLY A 95 -22.28 -8.19 12.77
N ALA A 96 -21.29 -7.47 12.24
CA ALA A 96 -19.88 -7.85 12.21
C ALA A 96 -19.01 -7.03 13.19
N GLU A 97 -19.59 -6.62 14.31
CA GLU A 97 -18.97 -5.70 15.28
C GLU A 97 -17.91 -6.36 16.17
N HIS A 98 -18.10 -7.64 16.51
CA HIS A 98 -17.18 -8.34 17.41
C HIS A 98 -16.07 -9.06 16.63
N MET A 99 -14.89 -9.16 17.23
CA MET A 99 -13.79 -9.90 16.63
C MET A 99 -14.17 -11.36 16.38
N ARG A 100 -13.94 -11.82 15.16
CA ARG A 100 -14.11 -13.20 14.70
C ARG A 100 -15.56 -13.71 14.77
N THR A 101 -16.55 -12.85 14.54
CA THR A 101 -17.97 -13.27 14.46
C THR A 101 -18.24 -14.21 13.27
N MET A 102 -17.48 -14.08 12.17
CA MET A 102 -17.57 -14.96 10.99
C MET A 102 -18.99 -15.09 10.42
N ILE A 103 -19.67 -13.97 10.20
CA ILE A 103 -21.00 -13.99 9.58
C ILE A 103 -20.90 -14.41 8.11
N ASN A 104 -22.03 -14.83 7.55
CA ASN A 104 -22.15 -15.00 6.11
C ASN A 104 -22.32 -13.64 5.43
N LEU A 105 -21.67 -13.46 4.27
CA LEU A 105 -21.85 -12.26 3.46
C LEU A 105 -23.33 -12.16 2.99
N PRO A 106 -24.02 -11.02 3.18
CA PRO A 106 -25.39 -10.87 2.72
C PRO A 106 -25.52 -11.05 1.20
N LYS A 107 -26.68 -11.55 0.76
CA LYS A 107 -26.96 -11.74 -0.67
C LYS A 107 -26.80 -10.41 -1.42
N GLY A 108 -26.13 -10.46 -2.57
CA GLY A 108 -25.93 -9.30 -3.45
C GLY A 108 -24.71 -8.43 -3.09
N ILE A 109 -24.12 -8.60 -1.90
CA ILE A 109 -22.88 -7.93 -1.55
C ILE A 109 -21.69 -8.74 -2.09
N GLN A 110 -20.69 -8.05 -2.64
CA GLN A 110 -19.42 -8.66 -3.01
C GLN A 110 -18.28 -7.91 -2.33
N MET A 111 -17.19 -8.64 -2.10
CA MET A 111 -15.95 -8.04 -1.65
C MET A 111 -15.31 -7.27 -2.81
N TYR A 112 -14.67 -6.12 -2.55
CA TYR A 112 -14.15 -5.27 -3.63
C TYR A 112 -13.21 -5.98 -4.64
N PRO A 113 -12.37 -6.98 -4.24
CA PRO A 113 -11.52 -7.69 -5.19
C PRO A 113 -12.33 -8.46 -6.24
N GLN A 114 -13.54 -8.91 -5.91
CA GLN A 114 -14.41 -9.60 -6.85
C GLN A 114 -14.85 -8.67 -7.99
N TYR A 115 -15.13 -7.39 -7.69
CA TYR A 115 -15.44 -6.38 -8.71
C TYR A 115 -14.21 -6.10 -9.59
N LEU A 116 -13.03 -5.92 -8.98
CA LEU A 116 -11.78 -5.68 -9.72
C LEU A 116 -11.43 -6.85 -10.65
N ARG A 117 -11.59 -8.09 -10.17
CA ARG A 117 -11.39 -9.29 -10.99
C ARG A 117 -12.35 -9.37 -12.17
N LYS A 118 -13.63 -9.03 -11.98
CA LYS A 118 -14.59 -8.92 -13.08
C LYS A 118 -14.18 -7.86 -14.10
N ALA A 119 -13.52 -6.79 -13.66
CA ALA A 119 -12.93 -5.77 -14.53
C ALA A 119 -11.58 -6.17 -15.16
N GLY A 120 -11.10 -7.40 -14.93
CA GLY A 120 -9.89 -7.95 -15.55
C GLY A 120 -8.62 -7.84 -14.70
N TYR A 121 -8.69 -7.30 -13.48
CA TYR A 121 -7.53 -7.16 -12.61
C TYR A 121 -7.05 -8.51 -12.04
N TYR A 122 -5.73 -8.66 -11.95
CA TYR A 122 -5.10 -9.68 -11.12
C TYR A 122 -5.02 -9.20 -9.67
N CYS A 123 -5.78 -9.81 -8.77
CA CYS A 123 -5.95 -9.35 -7.39
C CYS A 123 -5.20 -10.22 -6.38
N THR A 124 -4.30 -9.61 -5.59
CA THR A 124 -3.51 -10.33 -4.57
C THR A 124 -3.57 -9.71 -3.19
N ASN A 125 -3.58 -10.55 -2.15
CA ASN A 125 -3.48 -10.15 -0.76
C ASN A 125 -2.28 -10.79 -0.05
N ASN A 126 -1.36 -9.97 0.46
CA ASN A 126 -0.16 -10.41 1.18
C ASN A 126 -0.13 -9.83 2.61
N SER A 127 -0.47 -10.58 3.65
CA SER A 127 -1.22 -11.83 3.62
C SER A 127 -2.41 -11.85 4.58
N LYS A 128 -2.60 -10.79 5.39
CA LYS A 128 -3.66 -10.73 6.39
C LYS A 128 -4.98 -10.35 5.73
N THR A 129 -6.02 -11.12 6.03
CA THR A 129 -7.41 -10.78 5.72
C THR A 129 -8.06 -10.22 6.98
N ASP A 130 -8.20 -11.09 7.99
CA ASP A 130 -8.83 -10.82 9.29
C ASP A 130 -10.20 -10.15 9.10
N TYR A 131 -11.08 -10.80 8.34
CA TYR A 131 -12.46 -10.33 8.15
C TYR A 131 -13.39 -11.04 9.13
N ASN A 132 -14.41 -10.35 9.61
CA ASN A 132 -15.52 -10.96 10.37
C ASN A 132 -16.52 -11.72 9.47
N LEU A 133 -16.06 -12.21 8.34
CA LEU A 133 -16.88 -12.79 7.28
C LEU A 133 -16.33 -14.15 6.90
N VAL A 134 -17.21 -15.10 6.63
CA VAL A 134 -16.83 -16.30 5.86
C VAL A 134 -16.49 -15.84 4.44
N GLU A 135 -15.22 -15.98 4.06
CA GLU A 135 -14.77 -15.58 2.72
C GLU A 135 -15.45 -16.45 1.66
N PRO A 136 -16.21 -15.86 0.72
CA PRO A 136 -16.77 -16.63 -0.37
C PRO A 136 -15.65 -17.15 -1.27
N GLY A 137 -15.92 -18.20 -2.05
CA GLY A 137 -14.97 -18.64 -3.06
C GLY A 137 -14.59 -17.51 -4.02
N GLN A 138 -13.33 -17.53 -4.49
CA GLN A 138 -12.86 -16.63 -5.54
C GLN A 138 -12.89 -15.12 -5.18
N VAL A 139 -12.45 -14.73 -3.98
CA VAL A 139 -12.17 -13.31 -3.69
C VAL A 139 -10.87 -12.89 -4.36
N TRP A 140 -9.77 -13.58 -4.05
CA TRP A 140 -8.43 -13.26 -4.55
C TRP A 140 -7.98 -14.20 -5.67
N ASN A 141 -7.09 -13.74 -6.54
CA ASN A 141 -6.30 -14.65 -7.39
C ASN A 141 -5.22 -15.36 -6.56
N ALA A 142 -4.64 -14.68 -5.59
CA ALA A 142 -3.73 -15.26 -4.59
C ALA A 142 -3.84 -14.52 -3.26
N SER A 143 -3.95 -15.25 -2.15
CA SER A 143 -3.95 -14.70 -0.79
C SER A 143 -3.02 -15.53 0.08
N SER A 144 -1.81 -15.04 0.32
CA SER A 144 -0.78 -15.72 1.12
C SER A 144 0.42 -14.79 1.35
N ARG A 145 1.37 -15.22 2.20
CA ARG A 145 2.66 -14.52 2.37
C ARG A 145 3.51 -14.45 1.09
N LYS A 146 3.18 -15.27 0.08
CA LYS A 146 3.84 -15.30 -1.22
C LYS A 146 3.01 -14.62 -2.32
N ALA A 147 1.81 -14.15 -2.01
CA ALA A 147 0.95 -13.50 -2.99
C ALA A 147 1.60 -12.20 -3.48
N HIS A 148 1.62 -12.01 -4.80
CA HIS A 148 2.34 -10.91 -5.42
C HIS A 148 1.76 -10.58 -6.79
N TRP A 149 1.72 -9.30 -7.15
CA TRP A 149 1.29 -8.81 -8.47
C TRP A 149 2.18 -9.29 -9.64
N LYS A 150 3.35 -9.88 -9.35
CA LYS A 150 4.29 -10.36 -10.37
C LYS A 150 3.78 -11.63 -11.09
N ASN A 151 2.81 -12.31 -10.50
CA ASN A 151 2.24 -13.54 -11.04
C ASN A 151 1.07 -13.29 -12.04
N ARG A 152 0.84 -12.03 -12.42
CA ARG A 152 -0.18 -11.65 -13.40
C ARG A 152 0.25 -11.99 -14.84
N LYS A 153 -0.71 -12.06 -15.76
CA LYS A 153 -0.39 -12.21 -17.19
C LYS A 153 0.28 -10.94 -17.74
N PRO A 154 1.15 -11.04 -18.77
CA PRO A 154 1.72 -9.85 -19.41
C PRO A 154 0.64 -8.85 -19.85
N GLY A 155 0.83 -7.57 -19.51
CA GLY A 155 -0.12 -6.48 -19.81
C GLY A 155 -1.43 -6.50 -19.01
N GLN A 156 -1.62 -7.43 -18.08
CA GLN A 156 -2.79 -7.45 -17.21
C GLN A 156 -2.63 -6.41 -16.09
N PRO A 157 -3.63 -5.56 -15.80
CA PRO A 157 -3.59 -4.68 -14.63
C PRO A 157 -3.66 -5.49 -13.34
N PHE A 158 -3.02 -5.00 -12.27
CA PHE A 158 -3.10 -5.64 -10.96
C PHE A 158 -3.72 -4.75 -9.89
N PHE A 159 -4.36 -5.42 -8.93
CA PHE A 159 -4.61 -4.87 -7.60
C PHE A 159 -3.80 -5.70 -6.61
N ALA A 160 -2.94 -5.07 -5.83
CA ALA A 160 -2.18 -5.77 -4.80
C ALA A 160 -2.26 -5.03 -3.48
N ILE A 161 -2.57 -5.76 -2.42
CA ILE A 161 -2.47 -5.25 -1.05
C ILE A 161 -1.34 -5.96 -0.30
N PHE A 162 -0.43 -5.17 0.28
CA PHE A 162 0.60 -5.62 1.22
C PHE A 162 0.27 -5.12 2.61
N ASN A 163 0.09 -6.04 3.55
CA ASN A 163 -0.27 -5.76 4.94
C ASN A 163 0.95 -5.97 5.83
N HIS A 164 1.47 -4.88 6.39
CA HIS A 164 2.60 -4.89 7.30
C HIS A 164 2.11 -4.95 8.75
N THR A 165 2.48 -6.02 9.45
CA THR A 165 2.01 -6.29 10.82
C THR A 165 3.00 -5.80 11.90
N ILE A 166 4.04 -5.08 11.50
CA ILE A 166 5.18 -4.78 12.38
C ILE A 166 4.89 -3.70 13.42
N SER A 167 3.91 -2.83 13.14
CA SER A 167 3.40 -1.81 14.07
C SER A 167 2.27 -2.30 14.99
N HIS A 168 1.82 -3.56 14.83
CA HIS A 168 0.76 -4.16 15.63
C HIS A 168 1.10 -4.16 17.14
N GLU A 169 0.10 -4.03 18.00
CA GLU A 169 0.24 -3.91 19.47
C GLU A 169 1.15 -4.97 20.10
N SER A 170 1.10 -6.20 19.59
CA SER A 170 1.91 -7.33 20.07
C SER A 170 3.41 -7.12 19.86
N LYS A 171 3.81 -6.24 18.94
CA LYS A 171 5.21 -5.85 18.69
C LYS A 171 5.68 -4.72 19.62
N ILE A 172 4.75 -4.03 20.25
CA ILE A 172 5.00 -3.01 21.27
C ILE A 172 5.09 -3.66 22.65
N ARG A 173 4.22 -4.65 22.94
CA ARG A 173 4.18 -5.34 24.25
C ARG A 173 5.28 -6.38 24.45
N ASN A 174 6.11 -6.64 23.44
CA ASN A 174 7.21 -7.59 23.56
C ASN A 174 8.42 -6.91 24.22
N LYS A 175 8.87 -7.46 25.36
CA LYS A 175 10.03 -7.00 26.12
C LYS A 175 11.05 -8.13 26.25
N PRO A 176 12.38 -7.85 26.23
CA PRO A 176 13.00 -6.53 26.13
C PRO A 176 13.03 -5.98 24.69
N HIS A 177 13.14 -4.66 24.55
CA HIS A 177 13.36 -3.97 23.27
C HIS A 177 14.43 -2.89 23.46
N THR A 178 15.40 -2.83 22.53
CA THR A 178 16.44 -1.80 22.55
C THR A 178 15.94 -0.58 21.78
N LEU A 179 15.70 0.51 22.50
CA LEU A 179 15.18 1.74 21.92
C LEU A 179 16.18 2.40 20.97
N ILE A 180 15.68 2.87 19.82
CA ILE A 180 16.40 3.76 18.91
C ILE A 180 15.97 5.21 19.16
N HIS A 181 14.67 5.44 19.32
CA HIS A 181 14.16 6.75 19.70
C HIS A 181 14.39 7.04 21.19
N ASP A 182 14.75 8.28 21.50
CA ASP A 182 14.92 8.76 22.87
C ASP A 182 13.53 8.94 23.55
N PRO A 183 13.22 8.18 24.61
CA PRO A 183 11.92 8.25 25.29
C PRO A 183 11.71 9.58 26.03
N ALA A 184 12.77 10.36 26.31
CA ALA A 184 12.62 11.68 26.92
C ALA A 184 11.99 12.70 25.96
N LYS A 185 12.12 12.48 24.64
CA LYS A 185 11.64 13.39 23.60
C LYS A 185 10.24 13.08 23.08
N VAL A 186 9.67 11.93 23.47
CA VAL A 186 8.35 11.54 22.99
C VAL A 186 7.27 12.43 23.59
N ARG A 187 6.30 12.81 22.75
CA ARG A 187 5.07 13.44 23.21
C ARG A 187 4.12 12.36 23.73
N VAL A 188 3.91 12.32 25.04
CA VAL A 188 2.89 11.46 25.64
C VAL A 188 1.50 12.11 25.45
N PRO A 189 0.51 11.40 24.87
CA PRO A 189 -0.85 11.94 24.78
C PRO A 189 -1.45 12.20 26.16
N ALA A 190 -2.26 13.26 26.29
CA ALA A 190 -2.79 13.73 27.57
C ALA A 190 -3.69 12.71 28.30
N TYR A 191 -4.20 11.71 27.58
CA TYR A 191 -4.99 10.61 28.17
C TYR A 191 -4.13 9.47 28.73
N HIS A 192 -2.80 9.56 28.67
CA HIS A 192 -1.87 8.62 29.30
C HIS A 192 -1.12 9.25 30.47
N PRO A 193 -0.81 8.46 31.52
CA PRO A 193 0.07 8.91 32.56
C PRO A 193 1.48 9.08 32.00
N ASP A 194 2.12 10.20 32.31
CA ASP A 194 3.47 10.52 31.84
C ASP A 194 4.53 9.84 32.75
N THR A 195 4.70 8.53 32.57
CA THR A 195 5.67 7.72 33.31
C THR A 195 6.80 7.22 32.40
N PRO A 196 7.96 6.82 32.96
CA PRO A 196 9.05 6.23 32.17
C PRO A 196 8.61 5.02 31.33
N GLU A 197 7.71 4.18 31.85
CA GLU A 197 7.20 2.99 31.17
C GLU A 197 6.33 3.36 29.96
N VAL A 198 5.43 4.34 30.11
CA VAL A 198 4.59 4.81 29.00
C VAL A 198 5.43 5.49 27.93
N ARG A 199 6.42 6.31 28.32
CA ARG A 199 7.37 6.92 27.39
C ARG A 199 8.17 5.87 26.63
N HIS A 200 8.64 4.84 27.32
CA HIS A 200 9.33 3.71 26.70
C HIS A 200 8.45 3.01 25.67
N ASP A 201 7.20 2.68 26.02
CA ASP A 201 6.29 1.97 25.11
C ASP A 201 5.95 2.82 23.87
N TRP A 202 5.79 4.15 24.02
CA TRP A 202 5.67 5.05 22.86
C TRP A 202 6.94 5.08 22.02
N ALA A 203 8.12 5.24 22.61
CA ALA A 203 9.38 5.23 21.86
C ALA A 203 9.56 3.92 21.08
N GLN A 204 9.22 2.77 21.68
CA GLN A 204 9.21 1.46 21.01
C GLN A 204 8.20 1.41 19.86
N TYR A 205 7.02 2.01 20.02
CA TYR A 205 6.05 2.13 18.93
C TYR A 205 6.64 2.93 17.74
N TYR A 206 7.30 4.07 17.98
CA TYR A 206 7.96 4.84 16.93
C TYR A 206 9.11 4.09 16.24
N ASP A 207 9.87 3.27 16.99
CA ASP A 207 10.85 2.35 16.40
C ASP A 207 10.19 1.35 15.44
N ARG A 208 9.02 0.80 15.81
CA ARG A 208 8.24 -0.11 14.96
C ARG A 208 7.64 0.60 13.75
N ILE A 209 7.24 1.87 13.89
CA ILE A 209 6.81 2.71 12.76
C ILE A 209 7.96 2.96 11.79
N THR A 210 9.17 3.21 12.29
CA THR A 210 10.37 3.37 11.45
C THR A 210 10.69 2.08 10.68
N GLU A 211 10.59 0.92 11.35
CA GLU A 211 10.76 -0.38 10.68
C GLU A 211 9.67 -0.65 9.64
N MET A 212 8.43 -0.24 9.93
CA MET A 212 7.27 -0.31 9.03
C MET A 212 7.51 0.54 7.77
N ASP A 213 7.94 1.80 7.93
CA ASP A 213 8.27 2.71 6.83
C ASP A 213 9.32 2.12 5.90
N ALA A 214 10.36 1.49 6.44
CA ALA A 214 11.36 0.78 5.64
C ALA A 214 10.74 -0.39 4.83
N LYS A 215 9.69 -1.06 5.33
CA LYS A 215 8.95 -2.07 4.56
C LYS A 215 8.15 -1.44 3.43
N VAL A 216 7.47 -0.31 3.68
CA VAL A 216 6.79 0.49 2.65
C VAL A 216 7.79 0.91 1.57
N GLY A 217 8.96 1.42 1.97
CA GLY A 217 10.04 1.78 1.06
C GLY A 217 10.47 0.64 0.14
N ARG A 218 10.54 -0.60 0.64
CA ARG A 218 10.81 -1.78 -0.21
C ARG A 218 9.72 -2.05 -1.23
N ASN A 219 8.44 -1.92 -0.85
CA ASN A 219 7.33 -2.08 -1.81
C ASN A 219 7.38 -1.01 -2.91
N LEU A 220 7.61 0.25 -2.52
CA LEU A 220 7.71 1.38 -3.46
C LEU A 220 8.92 1.22 -4.39
N LYS A 221 10.07 0.81 -3.84
CA LYS A 221 11.28 0.55 -4.62
C LYS A 221 11.05 -0.59 -5.63
N GLU A 222 10.43 -1.68 -5.20
CA GLU A 222 10.15 -2.82 -6.09
C GLU A 222 9.22 -2.46 -7.24
N LEU A 223 8.23 -1.59 -7.00
CA LEU A 223 7.37 -1.03 -8.04
C LEU A 223 8.16 -0.15 -9.03
N ALA A 224 9.05 0.70 -8.50
CA ALA A 224 9.89 1.58 -9.29
C ALA A 224 10.92 0.83 -10.13
N ASP A 225 11.60 -0.17 -9.55
CA ASP A 225 12.56 -1.03 -10.24
C ASP A 225 11.89 -1.82 -11.39
N ALA A 226 10.58 -2.08 -11.29
CA ALA A 226 9.79 -2.70 -12.34
C ALA A 226 9.29 -1.72 -13.42
N GLY A 227 9.56 -0.41 -13.28
CA GLY A 227 9.10 0.62 -14.20
C GLY A 227 7.59 0.87 -14.15
N LEU A 228 6.91 0.52 -13.03
CA LEU A 228 5.45 0.55 -12.94
C LEU A 228 4.90 1.76 -12.16
N THR A 229 5.77 2.64 -11.66
CA THR A 229 5.37 3.78 -10.81
C THR A 229 4.33 4.67 -11.47
N ASP A 230 4.56 5.09 -12.71
CA ASP A 230 3.72 6.09 -13.40
C ASP A 230 2.37 5.51 -13.87
N GLU A 231 2.24 4.18 -13.86
CA GLU A 231 1.00 3.46 -14.22
C GLU A 231 0.25 2.93 -12.99
N THR A 232 0.66 3.29 -11.76
CA THR A 232 0.10 2.71 -10.53
C THR A 232 -0.47 3.77 -9.60
N ILE A 233 -1.73 3.59 -9.20
CA ILE A 233 -2.33 4.34 -8.10
C ILE A 233 -1.91 3.68 -6.79
N ILE A 234 -1.25 4.44 -5.91
CA ILE A 234 -0.70 3.94 -4.65
C ILE A 234 -1.49 4.52 -3.48
N PHE A 235 -1.98 3.65 -2.60
CA PHE A 235 -2.60 4.01 -1.33
C PHE A 235 -1.75 3.52 -0.18
N TYR A 236 -1.59 4.37 0.82
CA TYR A 236 -1.06 4.00 2.13
C TYR A 236 -2.08 4.36 3.21
N TYR A 237 -2.38 3.44 4.12
CA TYR A 237 -3.28 3.68 5.25
C TYR A 237 -3.09 2.68 6.41
N GLY A 238 -3.53 3.07 7.61
CA GLY A 238 -3.72 2.17 8.75
C GLY A 238 -5.15 1.61 8.81
N ASP A 239 -5.33 0.37 9.26
CA ASP A 239 -6.67 -0.21 9.42
C ASP A 239 -7.45 0.40 10.60
N HIS A 240 -6.75 0.72 11.70
CA HIS A 240 -7.23 1.56 12.79
C HIS A 240 -6.06 2.25 13.50
N GLY A 241 -6.36 3.01 14.56
CA GLY A 241 -5.37 3.78 15.33
C GLY A 241 -4.32 2.91 16.02
N SER A 242 -3.39 3.58 16.72
CA SER A 242 -2.29 2.90 17.39
C SER A 242 -2.76 1.84 18.38
N GLY A 243 -2.01 0.75 18.47
CA GLY A 243 -2.22 -0.35 19.42
C GLY A 243 -1.84 -0.02 20.86
N MET A 244 -1.66 1.28 21.14
CA MET A 244 -1.40 1.80 22.47
C MET A 244 -2.69 1.74 23.27
N PRO A 245 -2.62 1.58 24.61
CA PRO A 245 -3.80 1.68 25.46
C PRO A 245 -4.61 2.94 25.15
N ARG A 246 -5.93 2.88 25.32
CA ARG A 246 -6.81 4.06 25.33
C ARG A 246 -8.11 3.66 26.01
N SER A 247 -8.55 4.45 26.99
CA SER A 247 -9.86 4.31 27.63
C SER A 247 -10.99 4.80 26.74
#